data_AF-A0A1T0CS21-F1
#
_entry.id   AF-A0A1T0CS21-F1
#
_cell.length_a   1.000
_cell.length_b   1.000
_cell.length_c   1.000
_cell.angle_alpha   90.00
_cell.angle_beta   90.00
_cell.angle_gamma   90.00
#
_symmetry.space_group_name_H-M   'P 1'
#
loop_
_entity.id
_entity.type
_entity.pdbx_description
1 polymer ?
#
loop_
_entity_poly.entity_id
_entity_poly.type
_entity_poly.pdbx_seq_one_letter_code
_entity_poly.pdbx_strand_id
1 'polypeptide(L)'
;MLNKLIPDAITPVGIPKGLILLLIIACLLIGLSGLRYGGLEGWLHVLENWLVSLIIIPAFTALVAMPMKWRDDSFDVKMAYYLGMFVAFLFMMAKLRYWR
;
A
#
# COMPACT_ATOMS: atom_id res chain seq x y z
N MET A 1 3.19 -8.49 20.56
CA MET A 1 2.90 -7.06 20.30
C MET A 1 2.31 -6.83 18.91
N LEU A 2 2.87 -7.38 17.82
CA LEU A 2 2.35 -7.15 16.46
C LEU A 2 0.87 -7.50 16.25
N ASN A 3 0.34 -8.53 16.91
CA ASN A 3 -1.09 -8.89 16.82
C ASN A 3 -2.03 -7.78 17.35
N LYS A 4 -1.53 -6.87 18.20
CA LYS A 4 -2.29 -5.70 18.65
C LYS A 4 -2.24 -4.53 17.65
N LEU A 5 -1.21 -4.49 16.79
CA LEU A 5 -1.01 -3.44 15.78
C LEU A 5 -1.64 -3.80 14.43
N ILE A 6 -1.54 -5.07 14.03
CA ILE A 6 -2.11 -5.59 12.78
C ILE A 6 -2.96 -6.81 13.14
N PRO A 7 -4.30 -6.71 13.02
CA PRO A 7 -5.17 -7.85 13.28
C PRO A 7 -4.93 -8.96 12.26
N ASP A 8 -5.10 -10.21 12.70
CA ASP A 8 -5.01 -11.38 11.83
C ASP A 8 -6.02 -11.32 10.67
N ALA A 9 -7.14 -10.61 10.86
CA ALA A 9 -8.16 -10.41 9.84
C ALA A 9 -7.62 -9.75 8.56
N ILE A 10 -6.66 -8.83 8.66
CA ILE A 10 -6.10 -8.13 7.50
C ILE A 10 -4.78 -8.72 7.03
N THR A 11 -4.23 -9.70 7.72
CA THR A 11 -2.95 -10.31 7.31
C THR A 11 -3.21 -11.41 6.27
N PRO A 12 -2.53 -11.42 5.11
CA PRO A 12 -2.56 -12.52 4.14
C PRO A 12 -1.85 -13.75 4.70
N VAL A 13 -2.26 -14.93 4.24
CA VAL A 13 -1.70 -16.20 4.69
C VAL A 13 -0.29 -16.36 4.13
N GLY A 14 0.68 -16.70 4.99
CA GLY A 14 2.06 -16.98 4.58
C GLY A 14 3.03 -15.79 4.57
N ILE A 15 2.56 -14.56 4.82
CA ILE A 15 3.45 -13.39 4.94
C ILE A 15 3.64 -12.99 6.41
N PRO A 16 4.90 -12.82 6.87
CA PRO A 16 5.18 -12.29 8.20
C PRO A 16 4.56 -10.90 8.39
N LYS A 17 3.79 -10.72 9.48
CA LYS A 17 3.17 -9.43 9.82
C LYS A 17 4.15 -8.26 9.87
N GLY A 18 5.42 -8.52 10.23
CA GLY A 18 6.48 -7.52 10.25
C GLY A 18 6.78 -6.94 8.88
N LEU A 19 6.74 -7.73 7.81
CA LEU A 19 6.96 -7.26 6.44
C LEU A 19 5.83 -6.34 5.98
N ILE A 20 4.59 -6.66 6.34
CA ILE A 20 3.43 -5.83 6.02
C ILE A 20 3.51 -4.50 6.78
N LEU A 21 3.84 -4.54 8.07
CA LEU A 21 4.03 -3.34 8.86
C LEU A 21 5.14 -2.46 8.26
N LEU A 22 6.26 -3.06 7.86
CA LEU A 22 7.37 -2.36 7.23
C LEU A 22 6.92 -1.71 5.92
N LEU A 23 6.16 -2.41 5.08
CA LEU A 23 5.64 -1.88 3.83
C LEU A 23 4.72 -0.67 4.06
N ILE A 24 3.80 -0.76 5.03
CA ILE A 24 2.89 0.34 5.38
C ILE A 24 3.70 1.55 5.86
N ILE A 25 4.66 1.34 6.77
CA ILE A 25 5.52 2.41 7.28
C ILE A 25 6.33 3.04 6.14
N ALA A 26 6.87 2.24 5.22
CA ALA A 26 7.64 2.73 4.09
C ALA A 26 6.79 3.59 3.14
N CYS A 27 5.54 3.18 2.86
CA CYS A 27 4.59 3.98 2.09
C CYS A 27 4.25 5.30 2.80
N LEU A 28 4.05 5.26 4.13
CA LEU A 28 3.78 6.45 4.93
C LEU A 28 4.94 7.45 4.85
N LEU A 29 6.17 6.97 5.06
CA LEU A 29 7.38 7.80 5.01
C LEU A 29 7.62 8.41 3.63
N ILE A 30 7.44 7.63 2.56
CA ILE A 30 7.54 8.17 1.20
C ILE A 30 6.46 9.21 0.91
N GLY A 31 5.23 9.01 1.42
CA GLY A 31 4.15 9.98 1.23
C GLY A 31 4.47 11.35 1.82
N LEU A 32 5.24 11.40 2.92
CA LEU A 32 5.71 12.66 3.55
C LEU A 32 6.58 13.52 2.64
N SER A 33 7.12 12.97 1.55
CA SER A 33 7.81 13.78 0.52
C SER A 33 6.93 14.90 -0.05
N GLY A 34 5.60 14.78 0.03
CA GLY A 34 4.65 15.83 -0.34
C GLY A 34 4.78 17.11 0.49
N LEU A 35 5.32 17.06 1.71
CA LEU A 35 5.53 18.25 2.54
C LEU A 35 6.48 19.29 1.91
N ARG A 36 7.26 18.89 0.90
CA ARG A 36 8.14 19.79 0.13
C ARG A 36 7.39 20.94 -0.53
N TYR A 37 6.13 20.75 -0.92
CA TYR A 37 5.33 21.80 -1.55
C TYR A 37 4.96 22.93 -0.59
N GLY A 38 5.10 22.72 0.72
CA GLY A 38 4.83 23.73 1.74
C GLY A 38 3.35 24.07 1.91
N GLY A 39 3.04 24.78 2.99
CA GLY A 39 1.67 25.24 3.28
C GLY A 39 0.64 24.11 3.35
N LEU A 40 -0.58 24.43 2.92
CA LEU A 40 -1.71 23.49 2.90
C LEU A 40 -1.65 22.52 1.69
N GLU A 41 -1.06 22.97 0.58
CA GLU A 41 -0.86 22.16 -0.63
C GLU A 41 0.07 20.96 -0.38
N GLY A 42 1.13 21.15 0.41
CA GLY A 42 2.02 20.05 0.81
C GLY A 42 1.29 18.95 1.58
N TRP A 43 0.39 19.31 2.50
CA TRP A 43 -0.42 18.33 3.23
C TRP A 43 -1.43 17.60 2.33
N LEU A 44 -2.03 18.31 1.37
CA LEU A 44 -2.90 17.68 0.38
C LEU A 44 -2.14 16.64 -0.45
N HIS A 45 -0.91 16.95 -0.88
CA HIS A 45 -0.07 15.99 -1.60
C HIS A 45 0.35 14.80 -0.75
N VAL A 46 0.60 14.97 0.54
CA VAL A 46 0.85 13.84 1.46
C VAL A 46 -0.36 12.93 1.53
N LEU A 47 -1.56 13.50 1.71
CA LEU A 47 -2.81 12.74 1.77
C LEU A 47 -3.10 12.03 0.45
N GLU A 48 -2.90 12.70 -0.68
CA GLU A 48 -3.03 12.10 -2.01
C GLU A 48 -2.06 10.92 -2.18
N ASN A 49 -0.79 11.11 -1.82
CA ASN A 49 0.23 10.07 -1.89
C ASN A 49 -0.13 8.85 -1.04
N TRP A 50 -0.63 9.06 0.19
CA TRP A 50 -1.09 7.97 1.06
C TRP A 50 -2.34 7.30 0.51
N LEU A 51 -3.32 8.06 0.05
CA LEU A 51 -4.55 7.55 -0.55
C LEU A 51 -4.23 6.66 -1.77
N VAL A 52 -3.34 7.13 -2.65
CA VAL A 52 -2.96 6.40 -3.86
C VAL A 52 -2.20 5.11 -3.52
N SER A 53 -1.22 5.20 -2.62
CA SER A 53 -0.32 4.08 -2.31
C SER A 53 -0.91 3.03 -1.37
N LEU A 54 -1.72 3.45 -0.39
CA LEU A 54 -2.29 2.56 0.62
C LEU A 54 -3.68 2.05 0.27
N ILE A 55 -4.44 2.77 -0.56
CA ILE A 55 -5.86 2.47 -0.82
C ILE A 55 -6.12 2.24 -2.30
N ILE A 56 -5.92 3.24 -3.17
CA ILE A 56 -6.40 3.19 -4.56
C ILE A 56 -5.71 2.07 -5.35
N ILE A 57 -4.39 2.10 -5.50
CA ILE A 57 -3.66 1.08 -6.27
C ILE A 57 -3.86 -0.33 -5.67
N PRO A 58 -3.74 -0.54 -4.34
CA PRO A 58 -4.04 -1.83 -3.71
C PRO A 58 -5.45 -2.34 -3.97
N ALA A 59 -6.46 -1.48 -3.82
CA ALA A 59 -7.87 -1.84 -3.98
C ALA A 59 -8.20 -2.19 -5.43
N PHE A 60 -7.71 -1.40 -6.40
CA PHE A 60 -7.88 -1.73 -7.82
C PHE A 60 -7.18 -3.03 -8.19
N THR A 61 -5.99 -3.28 -7.64
CA THR A 61 -5.26 -4.53 -7.87
C THR A 61 -6.07 -5.73 -7.34
N ALA A 62 -6.61 -5.62 -6.13
CA ALA A 62 -7.47 -6.64 -5.54
C ALA A 62 -8.78 -6.84 -6.32
N LEU A 63 -9.38 -5.77 -6.82
CA LEU A 63 -10.61 -5.79 -7.62
C LEU A 63 -10.38 -6.46 -8.98
N VAL A 64 -9.26 -6.16 -9.65
CA VAL A 64 -8.88 -6.81 -10.91
C VAL A 64 -8.55 -8.29 -10.70
N ALA A 65 -8.04 -8.66 -9.53
CA ALA A 65 -7.81 -10.06 -9.15
C ALA A 65 -9.09 -10.80 -8.69
N MET A 66 -10.20 -10.10 -8.48
CA MET A 66 -11.44 -10.68 -7.95
C MET A 66 -12.02 -11.82 -8.82
N PRO A 67 -11.97 -11.78 -10.17
CA PRO A 67 -12.39 -12.91 -10.99
C PRO A 67 -11.58 -14.19 -10.72
N MET A 68 -10.31 -14.08 -10.31
CA MET A 68 -9.50 -15.25 -9.93
C MET A 68 -10.03 -15.89 -8.66
N LYS A 69 -10.45 -15.07 -7.68
CA LYS A 69 -11.09 -15.58 -6.46
C LYS A 69 -12.38 -16.32 -6.76
N TRP A 70 -13.13 -15.88 -7.76
CA TRP A 70 -14.36 -16.56 -8.18
C TRP A 70 -14.11 -17.90 -8.87
N ARG A 71 -12.94 -18.08 -9.45
CA ARG A 71 -12.53 -19.31 -10.13
C ARG A 71 -11.84 -20.29 -9.19
N ASP A 72 -11.10 -19.79 -8.20
CA ASP A 72 -10.27 -20.58 -7.28
C ASP A 72 -10.44 -20.08 -5.84
N ASP A 73 -11.06 -20.92 -5.01
CA ASP A 73 -11.32 -20.61 -3.61
C ASP A 73 -10.04 -20.51 -2.77
N SER A 74 -8.92 -21.08 -3.22
CA SER A 74 -7.63 -20.99 -2.53
C SER A 74 -6.95 -19.64 -2.71
N PHE A 75 -7.41 -18.80 -3.64
CA PHE A 75 -6.81 -17.50 -3.92
C PHE A 75 -6.99 -16.53 -2.75
N ASP A 76 -5.90 -15.90 -2.28
CA ASP A 76 -5.95 -14.91 -1.20
C ASP A 76 -5.99 -13.47 -1.76
N VAL A 77 -7.17 -12.87 -1.72
CA VAL A 77 -7.39 -11.49 -2.18
C VAL A 77 -6.59 -10.47 -1.37
N LYS A 78 -6.30 -10.76 -0.09
CA LYS A 78 -5.46 -9.87 0.74
C LYS A 78 -4.04 -9.83 0.19
N MET A 79 -3.55 -10.96 -0.31
CA MET A 79 -2.21 -11.02 -0.91
C MET A 79 -2.13 -10.17 -2.17
N ALA A 80 -3.17 -10.19 -3.01
CA ALA A 80 -3.27 -9.28 -4.16
C ALA A 80 -3.31 -7.80 -3.76
N TYR A 81 -4.01 -7.47 -2.66
CA TYR A 81 -4.01 -6.11 -2.11
C TYR A 81 -2.61 -5.65 -1.69
N TYR A 82 -1.89 -6.44 -0.89
CA TYR A 82 -0.53 -6.09 -0.45
C TYR A 82 0.49 -6.12 -1.58
N LEU A 83 0.30 -6.97 -2.60
CA LEU A 83 1.06 -6.90 -3.84
C LEU A 83 0.85 -5.54 -4.53
N GLY A 84 -0.40 -5.09 -4.65
CA GLY A 84 -0.72 -3.76 -5.18
C GLY A 84 -0.08 -2.63 -4.37
N MET A 85 -0.05 -2.74 -3.04
CA MET A 85 0.62 -1.77 -2.16
C MET A 85 2.14 -1.75 -2.38
N PHE A 86 2.75 -2.91 -2.56
CA PHE A 86 4.17 -3.02 -2.89
C PHE A 86 4.48 -2.39 -4.26
N VAL A 87 3.65 -2.67 -5.27
CA VAL A 87 3.78 -2.06 -6.61
C VAL A 87 3.62 -0.53 -6.52
N ALA A 88 2.65 -0.04 -5.76
CA ALA A 88 2.46 1.38 -5.53
C ALA A 88 3.69 2.03 -4.87
N PHE A 89 4.29 1.37 -3.89
CA PHE A 89 5.53 1.80 -3.27
C PHE A 89 6.67 1.92 -4.29
N LEU A 90 6.85 0.95 -5.19
CA LEU A 90 7.83 1.01 -6.27
C LEU A 90 7.58 2.20 -7.20
N PHE A 91 6.32 2.43 -7.59
CA PHE A 91 5.94 3.59 -8.41
C PHE A 91 6.27 4.91 -7.72
N MET A 92 6.00 5.02 -6.41
CA MET A 92 6.31 6.23 -5.65
C MET A 92 7.81 6.46 -5.52
N MET A 93 8.61 5.41 -5.34
CA MET A 93 10.08 5.52 -5.40
C MET A 93 10.56 5.97 -6.79
N ALA A 94 9.97 5.44 -7.86
CA ALA A 94 10.30 5.86 -9.22
C ALA A 94 9.94 7.34 -9.45
N LYS A 95 8.75 7.78 -9.00
CA LYS A 95 8.31 9.18 -9.03
C LYS A 95 9.35 10.09 -8.35
N LEU A 96 9.82 9.72 -7.16
CA LEU A 96 10.89 10.46 -6.46
C LEU A 96 12.20 10.51 -7.25
N ARG A 97 12.57 9.45 -7.97
CA ARG A 97 13.80 9.41 -8.78
C ARG A 97 13.75 10.33 -9.99
N TYR A 98 12.62 10.41 -10.69
CA TYR A 98 12.46 11.23 -11.88
C TYR A 98 12.16 12.71 -11.57
N TRP A 99 11.89 13.02 -10.30
CA TRP A 99 11.65 14.38 -9.81
C TRP A 99 12.94 15.10 -9.40
N ARG A 100 14.01 14.89 -10.18
CA ARG A 100 15.27 15.65 -10.12
C ARG A 100 15.08 17.06 -10.66
#